data_AF-A0A6A3WU78-F1
#
_entry.id   AF-A0A6A3WU78-F1
#
_cell.length_a   1.000
_cell.length_b   1.000
_cell.length_c   1.000
_cell.angle_alpha   90.00
_cell.angle_beta   90.00
_cell.angle_gamma   90.00
#
_symmetry.space_group_name_H-M   'P 1'
#
loop_
_entity.id
_entity.type
_entity.pdbx_description
1 polymer ?
#
loop_
_entity_poly.entity_id
_entity_poly.type
_entity_poly.pdbx_seq_one_letter_code
_entity_poly.pdbx_strand_id
1 'polypeptide(L)' 'MAIEQCDVDTAFLYEKLEPEIYMELPEGLRELLELAEAQDEDDVVCMLLQSLYGLK' A
#
# COMPACT_ATOMS: atom_id res chain seq x y z
N MET A 1 20.16 -0.51 32.70
CA MET A 1 19.01 0.17 32.07
C MET A 1 18.59 -0.69 30.89
N ALA A 2 17.34 -1.14 30.82
CA ALA A 2 16.81 -1.91 29.70
C ALA A 2 16.16 -0.95 28.71
N ILE A 3 16.41 -1.13 27.41
CA ILE A 3 15.76 -0.40 26.34
C ILE A 3 14.74 -1.37 25.73
N GLU A 4 13.46 -1.01 25.75
CA GLU A 4 12.40 -1.74 25.07
C GLU A 4 12.10 -1.06 23.73
N GLN A 5 12.20 -1.82 22.64
CA GLN A 5 11.71 -1.42 21.33
C GLN A 5 10.25 -1.89 21.21
N CYS A 6 9.35 -0.95 21.01
CA CYS A 6 7.96 -1.22 20.68
C CYS A 6 7.71 -0.73 19.26
N ASP A 7 7.01 -1.55 18.47
CA ASP A 7 6.52 -1.15 17.16
C ASP A 7 5.44 -0.06 17.34
N VAL A 8 5.79 1.17 16.96
CA VAL A 8 4.87 2.33 16.95
C VAL A 8 4.27 2.55 15.56
N ASP A 9 4.70 1.78 14.57
CA ASP A 9 4.40 2.01 13.16
C ASP A 9 2.96 1.60 12.82
N THR A 10 2.35 0.74 13.65
CA THR A 10 0.94 0.36 13.52
C THR A 10 -0.03 1.50 13.83
N ALA A 11 0.40 2.57 14.52
CA ALA A 11 -0.49 3.68 14.88
C ALA A 11 -0.92 4.50 13.64
N PHE A 12 -0.07 4.59 12.62
CA PHE A 12 -0.35 5.31 11.37
C PHE A 12 -1.30 4.53 10.44
N LEU A 13 -1.34 3.19 10.55
CA LEU A 13 -2.11 2.33 9.65
C LEU A 13 -3.64 2.46 9.81
N TYR A 14 -4.13 3.11 10.87
CA TYR A 14 -5.58 3.25 11.11
C TYR A 14 -6.14 4.63 10.82
N GLU A 15 -5.27 5.61 10.54
CA GLU A 15 -5.72 6.94 10.14
C GLU A 15 -6.21 6.91 8.70
N LYS A 16 -7.37 7.53 8.46
CA LYS A 16 -7.85 7.72 7.09
C LYS A 16 -6.94 8.71 6.38
N LEU A 17 -6.55 8.38 5.16
CA LEU A 17 -5.85 9.31 4.29
C LEU A 17 -6.79 10.46 3.90
N GLU A 18 -6.40 11.69 4.21
CA GLU A 18 -7.12 12.89 3.71
C GLU A 18 -6.99 13.05 2.18
N PRO A 19 -5.80 12.93 1.56
CA PRO A 19 -5.70 12.87 0.11
C PRO A 19 -5.99 11.46 -0.42
N GLU A 20 -6.67 11.38 -1.58
CA GLU A 20 -6.72 10.15 -2.37
C GLU A 20 -5.34 9.91 -2.99
N ILE A 21 -4.67 8.84 -2.57
CA ILE A 21 -3.35 8.46 -3.09
C ILE A 21 -3.52 7.28 -4.02
N TYR A 22 -3.05 7.44 -5.25
CA TYR A 22 -2.93 6.37 -6.24
C TYR A 22 -1.46 6.03 -6.43
N MET A 23 -1.15 4.75 -6.54
CA MET A 23 0.21 4.26 -6.75
C MET A 23 0.25 3.21 -7.85
N GLU A 24 1.44 3.05 -8.44
CA GLU A 24 1.69 1.99 -9.40
C GLU A 24 1.37 0.63 -8.80
N LEU A 25 0.85 -0.26 -9.65
CA LEU A 25 0.55 -1.62 -9.26
C LEU A 25 1.86 -2.36 -8.90
N PRO A 26 1.96 -2.95 -7.69
CA PRO A 26 3.13 -3.74 -7.32
C PRO A 26 3.36 -4.90 -8.28
N GLU A 27 4.62 -5.24 -8.56
CA GLU A 27 4.99 -6.31 -9.51
C GLU A 27 4.28 -7.63 -9.21
N GLY A 28 4.26 -8.06 -7.94
CA GLY A 28 3.59 -9.29 -7.54
C GLY A 28 2.06 -9.28 -7.70
N LEU A 29 1.44 -8.10 -7.85
CA LEU A 29 0.01 -7.99 -8.18
C LEU A 29 -0.24 -7.96 -9.70
N ARG A 30 0.69 -7.38 -10.48
CA ARG A 30 0.63 -7.42 -11.96
C ARG A 30 0.56 -8.86 -12.45
N GLU A 31 1.50 -9.70 -11.99
CA GLU A 31 1.52 -11.13 -12.32
C GLU A 31 0.18 -11.84 -12.03
N LEU A 32 -0.53 -11.44 -10.97
CA LEU A 32 -1.83 -12.02 -10.62
C LEU A 32 -2.98 -11.55 -11.53
N LEU A 33 -2.93 -10.31 -12.03
CA LEU A 33 -3.91 -9.79 -12.98
C LEU A 33 -3.72 -10.41 -14.36
N GLU A 34 -2.47 -10.54 -14.80
CA GLU A 34 -2.05 -11.27 -16.00
C GLU A 34 -2.63 -12.70 -16.00
N LEU A 35 -2.49 -13.42 -14.89
CA LEU A 35 -3.06 -14.77 -14.71
C LEU A 35 -4.60 -14.80 -14.71
N ALA A 36 -5.24 -13.71 -14.30
CA ALA A 36 -6.69 -13.61 -14.21
C ALA A 36 -7.36 -13.15 -15.53
N GLU A 37 -6.57 -12.90 -16.60
CA GLU A 37 -7.01 -12.28 -17.86
C GLU A 37 -7.80 -10.98 -17.63
N ALA A 38 -7.51 -10.28 -16.54
CA ALA A 38 -8.29 -9.15 -16.06
C ALA A 38 -7.65 -7.82 -16.48
N GLN A 39 -8.20 -7.21 -17.53
CA GLN A 39 -7.88 -5.86 -18.06
C GLN A 39 -6.52 -5.73 -18.75
N ASP A 40 -6.41 -4.75 -19.66
CA ASP A 40 -5.12 -4.28 -20.18
C ASP A 40 -4.34 -3.67 -19.00
N GLU A 41 -3.22 -4.27 -18.62
CA GLU A 41 -2.47 -3.96 -17.39
C GLU A 41 -1.98 -2.52 -17.28
N ASP A 42 -1.84 -1.83 -18.41
CA ASP A 42 -1.11 -0.56 -18.50
C ASP A 42 -1.85 0.63 -17.85
N ASP A 43 -3.17 0.54 -17.65
CA ASP A 43 -3.99 1.63 -17.09
C ASP A 43 -4.46 1.36 -15.64
N VAL A 44 -3.97 0.31 -14.98
CA VAL A 44 -4.40 -0.07 -13.63
C VAL A 44 -3.47 0.49 -12.55
N VAL A 45 -4.06 1.22 -11.60
CA VAL A 45 -3.38 1.75 -10.41
C VAL A 45 -4.06 1.26 -9.12
N CYS A 46 -3.31 1.22 -8.02
CA CYS A 46 -3.84 0.93 -6.70
C CYS A 46 -4.23 2.22 -5.98
N MET A 47 -5.44 2.27 -5.41
CA MET A 47 -5.83 3.33 -4.48
C MET A 47 -5.47 2.91 -3.05
N LEU A 48 -4.77 3.79 -2.34
CA LEU A 48 -4.38 3.54 -0.97
C LEU A 48 -5.50 3.96 0.00
N LEU A 49 -5.98 3.01 0.81
CA LEU A 49 -7.07 3.24 1.77
C LEU A 49 -6.61 3.76 3.13
N GLN A 50 -5.39 3.39 3.52
CA GLN A 50 -4.79 3.68 4.82
C GLN A 50 -3.32 4.02 4.62
N SER A 51 -2.77 4.90 5.46
CA SER A 51 -1.36 5.25 5.40
C SER A 51 -0.49 4.00 5.52
N LEU A 52 0.51 3.85 4.65
CA LEU A 52 1.55 2.84 4.81
C LEU A 52 2.72 3.44 5.58
N TYR A 53 3.46 2.57 6.25
CA TYR A 53 4.72 2.95 6.86
C TYR A 53 5.71 3.49 5.80
N GLY A 54 6.34 4.62 6.10
CA GLY A 54 7.37 5.20 5.25
C GLY A 54 6.87 6.06 4.08
N LEU A 55 5.56 6.29 3.96
CA LEU A 55 5.04 7.42 3.16
C LEU A 55 5.55 8.73 3.79
N LYS A 56 6.32 9.50 3.03
CA LYS A 56 6.85 10.82 3.41
C LYS A 56 6.09 11.94 2.72
#